data_AF-A0A7M3Y0T6-F1
#
_entry.id   AF-A0A7M3Y0T6-F1
#
_cell.length_a   1.000
_cell.length_b   1.000
_cell.length_c   1.000
_cell.angle_alpha   90.00
_cell.angle_beta   90.00
_cell.angle_gamma   90.00
#
_symmetry.space_group_name_H-M   'P 1'
#
loop_
_entity.id
_entity.type
_entity.pdbx_description
1 polymer ?
#
loop_
_entity_poly.entity_id
_entity_poly.type
_entity_poly.pdbx_seq_one_letter_code
_entity_poly.pdbx_strand_id
1 'polypeptide(L)'
;MQSARATVGWIGFALLFGLSLRALIRDESLTMEVWTYLLLMPIALTLAFSTRIFSTLGNHEESEIVDEETEDVDSENRTEAPDPEDAGFDIPVM
;
A
#
# COMPACT_ATOMS: atom_id res chain seq x y z
N MET A 1 6.80 -18.54 -11.47
CA MET A 1 7.43 -17.24 -11.82
C MET A 1 7.30 -16.17 -10.73
N GLN A 2 6.25 -16.19 -9.90
CA GLN A 2 6.04 -15.18 -8.85
C GLN A 2 7.13 -15.17 -7.76
N SER A 3 7.62 -16.35 -7.36
CA SER A 3 8.73 -16.48 -6.40
C SER A 3 10.04 -15.85 -6.88
N ALA A 4 10.35 -15.98 -8.17
CA ALA A 4 11.58 -15.41 -8.74
C ALA A 4 11.62 -13.87 -8.63
N ARG A 5 10.49 -13.20 -8.87
CA ARG A 5 10.38 -11.73 -8.76
C ARG A 5 10.54 -11.26 -7.31
N ALA A 6 9.94 -11.98 -6.36
CA ALA A 6 10.09 -11.70 -4.93
C ALA A 6 11.55 -11.87 -4.48
N THR A 7 12.22 -12.93 -4.92
CA THR A 7 13.64 -13.17 -4.64
C THR A 7 14.53 -12.05 -5.17
N VAL A 8 14.27 -11.58 -6.41
CA VAL A 8 14.99 -10.43 -6.99
C VAL A 8 14.75 -9.16 -6.18
N GLY A 9 13.53 -8.92 -5.71
CA GLY A 9 13.19 -7.78 -4.85
C GLY A 9 13.97 -7.79 -3.53
N TRP A 10 14.01 -8.95 -2.84
CA TRP A 10 14.78 -9.12 -1.60
C TRP A 10 16.30 -8.94 -1.81
N ILE A 11 16.84 -9.46 -2.91
CA ILE A 11 18.26 -9.27 -3.27
C ILE A 11 18.55 -7.79 -3.53
N GLY A 12 17.69 -7.10 -4.29
CA GLY A 12 17.82 -5.67 -4.54
C GLY A 12 17.77 -4.85 -3.26
N PHE A 13 16.83 -5.19 -2.35
CA PHE A 13 16.70 -4.54 -1.06
C PHE A 13 17.97 -4.70 -0.21
N ALA A 14 18.47 -5.94 -0.06
CA ALA A 14 19.67 -6.21 0.72
C ALA A 14 20.91 -5.50 0.14
N LEU A 15 21.01 -5.44 -1.19
CA LEU A 15 22.09 -4.76 -1.88
C LEU A 15 22.05 -3.23 -1.69
N LEU A 16 20.88 -2.61 -1.84
CA LEU A 16 20.69 -1.17 -1.59
C LEU A 16 20.96 -0.81 -0.13
N PHE A 17 20.51 -1.64 0.81
CA PHE A 17 20.80 -1.44 2.23
C PHE A 17 22.31 -1.49 2.51
N GLY A 18 22.99 -2.50 1.98
CA GLY A 18 24.43 -2.65 2.14
C GLY A 18 25.22 -1.49 1.53
N LEU A 19 24.81 -1.00 0.36
CA LEU A 19 25.42 0.17 -0.29
C LEU A 19 25.20 1.45 0.53
N SER A 20 23.98 1.66 1.04
CA SER A 20 23.66 2.77 1.94
C SER A 20 24.54 2.77 3.18
N LEU A 21 24.66 1.61 3.83
CA LEU A 21 25.47 1.45 5.04
C LEU A 21 26.96 1.64 4.75
N ARG A 22 27.46 1.11 3.63
CA ARG A 22 28.85 1.28 3.20
C ARG A 22 29.18 2.75 2.94
N ALA A 23 28.31 3.47 2.25
CA ALA A 23 28.49 4.90 1.97
C ALA A 23 28.48 5.72 3.27
N LEU A 24 27.59 5.39 4.20
CA LEU A 24 27.51 6.04 5.51
C LEU A 24 28.79 5.84 6.33
N ILE A 25 29.36 4.62 6.35
CA ILE A 25 30.61 4.34 7.06
C ILE A 25 31.80 5.02 6.39
N ARG A 26 31.81 5.11 5.06
CA ARG A 26 32.92 5.72 4.30
C ARG A 26 33.01 7.23 4.51
N ASP A 27 31.88 7.91 4.46
CA ASP A 27 31.84 9.38 4.45
C ASP A 27 31.47 9.96 5.83
N GLU A 28 31.23 9.09 6.83
CA GLU A 28 30.85 9.40 8.22
C GLU A 28 29.68 10.40 8.35
N SER A 29 28.90 10.55 7.29
CA SER A 29 27.87 11.58 7.16
C SER A 29 26.76 11.11 6.23
N LEU A 30 25.57 11.70 6.39
CA LEU A 30 24.41 11.44 5.55
C LEU A 30 24.55 12.18 4.21
N THR A 31 25.36 11.63 3.32
CA THR A 31 25.60 12.18 1.98
C THR A 31 24.43 11.89 1.03
N MET A 32 24.41 12.58 -0.11
CA MET A 32 23.39 12.36 -1.15
C MET A 32 23.40 10.92 -1.69
N GLU A 33 24.56 10.25 -1.67
CA GLU A 33 24.70 8.84 -2.05
C GLU A 33 23.92 7.91 -1.10
N VAL A 34 24.04 8.12 0.22
CA VAL A 34 23.28 7.38 1.24
C VAL A 34 21.77 7.57 1.05
N TRP A 35 21.34 8.81 0.83
CA TRP A 35 19.94 9.14 0.56
C TRP A 35 19.42 8.51 -0.73
N THR A 36 20.25 8.48 -1.78
CA THR A 36 19.86 7.87 -3.06
C THR A 36 19.55 6.39 -2.88
N TYR A 37 20.39 5.64 -2.16
CA TYR A 37 20.16 4.23 -1.91
C TYR A 37 18.92 3.97 -1.02
N LEU A 38 18.71 4.80 0.01
CA LEU A 38 17.52 4.70 0.87
C LEU A 38 16.22 5.01 0.11
N LEU A 39 16.22 6.04 -0.73
CA LEU A 39 15.06 6.43 -1.52
C LEU A 39 14.72 5.43 -2.63
N LEU A 40 15.70 4.66 -3.12
CA LEU A 40 15.49 3.58 -4.09
C LEU A 40 14.95 2.29 -3.45
N MET A 41 15.15 2.13 -2.15
CA MET A 41 14.75 0.94 -1.39
C MET A 41 13.25 0.56 -1.49
N PRO A 42 12.28 1.50 -1.49
CA PRO A 42 10.86 1.19 -1.65
C PRO A 42 10.56 0.49 -2.97
N ILE A 43 11.31 0.80 -4.04
CA ILE A 43 11.11 0.20 -5.37
C ILE A 43 11.51 -1.29 -5.35
N ALA A 44 12.63 -1.62 -4.70
CA ALA A 44 13.01 -3.02 -4.51
C ALA A 44 11.99 -3.76 -3.61
N LEU A 45 11.49 -3.05 -2.61
CA LEU A 45 10.53 -3.58 -1.65
C LEU A 45 9.15 -3.84 -2.26
N THR A 46 8.67 -3.00 -3.18
CA THR A 46 7.41 -3.25 -3.91
C THR A 46 7.53 -4.52 -4.74
N LEU A 47 8.67 -4.77 -5.37
CA LEU A 47 8.92 -6.01 -6.12
C LEU A 47 8.95 -7.25 -5.21
N ALA A 48 9.47 -7.10 -3.99
CA ALA A 48 9.49 -8.15 -2.97
C ALA A 48 8.08 -8.49 -2.45
N PHE A 49 7.23 -7.48 -2.22
CA PHE A 49 5.86 -7.65 -1.70
C PHE A 49 4.78 -7.87 -2.76
N SER A 50 5.08 -7.58 -4.04
CA SER A 50 4.13 -7.62 -5.16
C SER A 50 3.43 -8.99 -5.38
N THR A 51 3.92 -10.07 -4.75
CA THR A 51 3.32 -11.40 -4.86
C THR A 51 1.85 -11.42 -4.43
N ARG A 52 1.42 -10.62 -3.46
CA ARG A 52 0.01 -10.59 -3.02
C ARG A 52 -0.89 -9.65 -3.84
N ILE A 53 -0.36 -8.50 -4.27
CA ILE A 53 -1.16 -7.43 -4.90
C ILE A 53 -1.55 -7.75 -6.36
N PHE A 54 -0.72 -8.47 -7.11
CA PHE A 54 -1.03 -8.83 -8.51
C PHE A 54 -1.76 -10.18 -8.65
N SER A 55 -1.74 -11.04 -7.63
CA SER A 55 -2.49 -12.29 -7.62
C SER A 55 -4.00 -12.06 -7.60
N THR A 56 -4.45 -10.95 -7.01
CA THR A 56 -5.87 -10.57 -6.94
C THR A 56 -6.37 -9.88 -8.20
N LEU A 57 -5.47 -9.35 -9.03
CA LEU A 57 -5.81 -8.62 -10.26
C LEU A 57 -5.93 -9.54 -11.49
N GLY A 58 -5.36 -10.75 -11.42
CA GLY A 58 -5.39 -11.74 -12.52
C GLY A 58 -6.53 -12.75 -12.47
N ASN A 59 -7.38 -12.72 -11.44
CA ASN A 59 -8.46 -13.70 -11.23
C ASN A 59 -9.84 -13.09 -11.43
N HIS A 60 -9.98 -12.19 -12.42
CA HIS A 60 -11.25 -11.58 -12.79
C HIS A 60 -11.98 -12.35 -13.91
N GLU A 61 -11.90 -13.69 -13.87
CA GLU A 61 -12.96 -14.55 -14.37
C GLU A 61 -13.38 -15.47 -13.22
N GLU A 62 -14.62 -15.26 -12.76
CA GLU A 62 -15.48 -16.21 -12.08
C GLU A 62 -14.94 -16.87 -10.78
N SER A 63 -15.10 -16.19 -9.65
CA SER A 63 -15.64 -16.81 -8.43
C SER A 63 -15.82 -15.75 -7.35
N GLU A 64 -17.08 -15.36 -7.16
CA GLU A 64 -17.74 -15.26 -5.85
C GLU A 64 -16.78 -15.14 -4.65
N ILE A 65 -16.40 -13.90 -4.34
CA ILE A 65 -15.89 -13.54 -3.01
C ILE A 65 -17.12 -13.33 -2.13
N VAL A 66 -17.66 -14.42 -1.58
CA VAL A 66 -18.49 -14.39 -0.36
C VAL A 66 -18.26 -15.71 0.35
N ASP A 67 -17.42 -15.71 1.38
CA ASP A 67 -17.74 -16.40 2.65
C ASP A 67 -16.75 -15.95 3.74
N GLU A 68 -16.97 -14.76 4.29
CA GLU A 68 -16.55 -14.47 5.66
C GLU A 68 -17.82 -14.12 6.44
N GLU A 69 -18.36 -15.16 7.06
CA GLU A 69 -19.31 -15.16 8.18
C GLU A 69 -20.59 -14.32 8.01
N THR A 70 -21.62 -14.96 7.45
CA THR A 70 -23.00 -14.61 7.79
C THR A 70 -23.32 -15.09 9.21
N GLU A 71 -23.25 -14.20 10.20
CA GLU A 71 -24.15 -14.25 11.36
C GLU A 71 -25.02 -12.99 11.37
N ASP A 72 -26.32 -13.24 11.39
CA ASP A 72 -27.43 -12.31 11.24
C ASP A 72 -27.37 -11.07 12.15
N VAL A 73 -27.45 -9.87 11.57
CA VAL A 73 -28.24 -8.78 12.17
C VAL A 73 -29.04 -8.08 11.08
N ASP A 74 -30.32 -8.44 11.13
CA ASP A 74 -31.50 -7.87 10.53
C ASP A 74 -31.57 -6.33 10.55
N SER A 75 -32.37 -5.83 9.61
CA SER A 75 -33.21 -4.62 9.69
C SER A 75 -32.61 -3.21 9.55
N GLU A 76 -33.01 -2.59 8.42
CA GLU A 76 -33.57 -1.24 8.35
C GLU A 76 -32.86 -0.09 9.08
N ASN A 77 -31.95 0.62 8.40
CA ASN A 77 -31.89 2.07 8.57
C ASN A 77 -31.26 2.78 7.35
N ARG A 78 -32.07 3.04 6.32
CA ARG A 78 -31.79 4.15 5.41
C ARG A 78 -32.11 5.45 6.17
N THR A 79 -31.21 5.90 7.04
CA THR A 79 -31.35 7.23 7.63
C THR A 79 -30.98 8.23 6.54
N GLU A 80 -31.99 8.89 5.99
CA GLU A 80 -31.82 10.10 5.19
C GLU A 80 -30.93 11.07 5.97
N ALA A 81 -29.95 11.65 5.28
CA ALA A 81 -29.14 12.72 5.88
C ALA A 81 -30.08 13.89 6.25
N PRO A 82 -29.97 14.44 7.47
CA PRO A 82 -30.84 15.56 7.89
C PRO A 82 -30.61 16.80 7.02
N ASP A 83 -31.69 17.51 6.70
CA ASP A 83 -31.70 18.70 5.86
C ASP A 83 -30.80 19.80 6.47
N PRO A 84 -29.91 20.45 5.69
CA PRO A 84 -28.88 21.33 6.24
C PRO A 84 -29.46 22.60 6.88
N GLU A 85 -30.70 22.97 6.55
CA GLU A 85 -31.45 24.07 7.15
C GLU A 85 -31.79 23.83 8.62
N ASP A 86 -32.22 22.61 8.97
CA ASP A 86 -32.51 22.22 10.36
C ASP A 86 -31.22 21.94 11.15
N ALA A 87 -30.13 21.61 10.45
CA ALA A 87 -28.80 21.44 11.04
C ALA A 87 -28.06 22.76 11.30
N GLY A 88 -28.66 23.91 10.96
CA GLY A 88 -28.12 25.24 11.26
C GLY A 88 -26.89 25.61 10.43
N PHE A 89 -26.70 24.96 9.27
CA PHE A 89 -25.64 25.33 8.33
C PHE A 89 -26.14 26.45 7.42
N ASP A 90 -25.41 27.58 7.39
CA ASP A 90 -25.72 28.70 6.50
C ASP A 90 -25.33 28.35 5.06
N ILE A 91 -26.31 28.36 4.14
CA ILE A 91 -26.11 27.99 2.73
C ILE A 91 -25.72 29.26 1.96
N PRO A 92 -24.54 29.32 1.33
CA PRO A 92 -24.14 30.51 0.58
C PRO A 92 -25.05 30.71 -0.63
N VAL A 93 -25.70 31.88 -0.70
CA VAL A 93 -26.44 32.34 -1.88
C VAL A 93 -25.50 32.98 -2.88
N MET A 94 -25.64 32.63 -4.17
CA MET A 94 -24.91 33.26 -5.28
C MET A 94 -25.60 34.53 -5.77
#